data_AF-A0A922MDR8-F1
#
_entry.id   AF-A0A922MDR8-F1
#
_cell.length_a   1.000
_cell.length_b   1.000
_cell.length_c   1.000
_cell.angle_alpha   90.00
_cell.angle_beta   90.00
_cell.angle_gamma   90.00
#
_symmetry.space_group_name_H-M   'P 1'
#
loop_
_entity.id
_entity.type
_entity.pdbx_description
1 polymer ?
#
loop_
_entity_poly.entity_id
_entity_poly.type
_entity_poly.pdbx_seq_one_letter_code
_entity_poly.pdbx_strand_id
1 'polypeptide(L)'
;MKVMILAVSCLLALSGALAADTCYQDVSLDCGQASNSLALPRCNAVYGEYGRHGNVATELQAYANLHLERSYEYLLSAAYFNNYQTNRLGFSKLFKKLSDEAWEKTIDIIKHVAQYLEEEFIEDQAKKIRELAGHTTDLKKFITSNHGQDLSIALYLFDEYLQKVA
;
A
#
# COMPACT_ATOMS: atom_id res chain seq x y z
N MET A 1 -54.35 16.11 22.25
CA MET A 1 -53.02 15.60 22.64
C MET A 1 -52.76 14.14 22.24
N LYS A 2 -53.65 13.16 22.52
CA LYS A 2 -53.44 11.75 22.14
C LYS A 2 -53.24 11.49 20.63
N VAL A 3 -53.99 12.21 19.78
CA VAL A 3 -53.91 12.06 18.31
C VAL A 3 -52.57 12.57 17.74
N MET A 4 -52.00 13.62 18.35
CA MET A 4 -50.69 14.17 17.93
C MET A 4 -49.54 13.24 18.33
N ILE A 5 -49.65 12.55 19.48
CA ILE A 5 -48.63 11.60 19.94
C ILE A 5 -48.60 10.35 19.04
N LEU A 6 -49.77 9.86 18.60
CA LEU A 6 -49.89 8.74 17.66
C LEU A 6 -49.34 9.07 16.25
N ALA A 7 -49.53 10.31 15.78
CA ALA A 7 -49.00 10.74 14.49
C ALA A 7 -47.46 10.83 14.52
N VAL A 8 -46.88 11.34 15.62
CA VAL A 8 -45.42 11.44 15.79
C VAL A 8 -44.77 10.08 15.99
N SER A 9 -45.43 9.11 16.66
CA SER A 9 -44.89 7.75 16.78
C SER A 9 -44.90 6.98 15.46
N CYS A 10 -45.89 7.24 14.58
CA CYS A 10 -45.89 6.68 13.22
C CYS A 10 -44.74 7.24 12.37
N LEU A 11 -44.50 8.56 12.43
CA LEU A 11 -43.41 9.22 11.71
C LEU A 11 -42.02 8.70 12.15
N LEU A 12 -41.84 8.39 13.44
CA LEU A 12 -40.59 7.82 13.97
C LEU A 12 -40.41 6.32 13.61
N ALA A 13 -41.51 5.57 13.45
CA ALA A 13 -41.45 4.18 12.99
C ALA A 13 -41.07 4.06 11.50
N LEU A 14 -41.46 5.04 10.68
CA LEU A 14 -41.09 5.11 9.26
C LEU A 14 -39.59 5.42 9.04
N SER A 15 -38.91 6.06 9.99
CA SER A 15 -37.45 6.30 9.90
C SER A 15 -36.57 5.09 10.27
N GLY A 16 -37.14 4.03 10.85
CA GLY A 16 -36.39 2.85 11.28
C GLY A 16 -36.27 1.72 10.26
N ALA A 17 -36.97 1.80 9.12
CA ALA A 17 -37.12 0.68 8.17
C ALA A 17 -36.18 0.75 6.94
N LEU A 18 -35.23 1.68 6.88
CA LEU A 18 -34.30 1.83 5.75
C LEU A 18 -32.92 1.22 6.05
N ALA A 19 -32.89 0.02 6.60
CA ALA A 19 -31.75 -0.88 6.43
C ALA A 19 -32.15 -1.94 5.40
N ALA A 20 -32.60 -1.50 4.23
CA ALA A 20 -32.89 -2.41 3.13
C ALA A 20 -31.59 -2.64 2.37
N ASP A 21 -31.16 -3.90 2.29
CA ASP A 21 -30.03 -4.35 1.48
C ASP A 21 -30.19 -3.83 0.04
N THR A 22 -29.48 -2.75 -0.28
CA THR A 22 -29.72 -1.99 -1.52
C THR A 22 -29.43 -2.80 -2.78
N CYS A 23 -28.55 -3.79 -2.71
CA CYS A 23 -28.36 -4.80 -3.75
C CYS A 23 -29.57 -5.75 -3.88
N TYR A 24 -30.16 -6.20 -2.76
CA TYR A 24 -31.36 -7.05 -2.80
C TYR A 24 -32.54 -6.33 -3.45
N GLN A 25 -32.69 -5.03 -3.19
CA GLN A 25 -33.71 -4.22 -3.86
C GLN A 25 -33.46 -4.13 -5.37
N ASP A 26 -32.24 -3.88 -5.82
CA ASP A 26 -31.88 -3.87 -7.25
C ASP A 26 -32.20 -5.23 -7.90
N VAL A 27 -31.87 -6.35 -7.25
CA VAL A 27 -32.21 -7.71 -7.71
C VAL A 27 -33.73 -7.90 -7.82
N SER A 28 -34.49 -7.46 -6.82
CA SER A 28 -35.95 -7.61 -6.82
C SER A 28 -36.63 -6.81 -7.94
N LEU A 29 -36.07 -5.65 -8.30
CA LEU A 29 -36.58 -4.78 -9.35
C LEU A 29 -36.22 -5.31 -10.74
N ASP A 30 -34.95 -5.62 -10.97
CA ASP A 30 -34.43 -6.10 -12.26
C ASP A 30 -35.01 -7.47 -12.62
N CYS A 31 -35.21 -8.36 -11.63
CA CYS A 31 -35.77 -9.70 -11.84
C CYS A 31 -37.30 -9.77 -11.70
N GLY A 32 -37.95 -8.74 -11.13
CA GLY A 32 -39.39 -8.71 -10.88
C GLY A 32 -40.22 -8.02 -11.97
N GLN A 33 -39.61 -7.09 -12.72
CA GLN A 33 -40.23 -6.48 -13.90
C GLN A 33 -39.76 -7.17 -15.19
N ALA A 34 -40.50 -7.00 -16.30
CA ALA A 34 -40.07 -7.43 -17.64
C ALA A 34 -38.90 -6.56 -18.16
N SER A 35 -37.85 -6.44 -17.36
CA SER A 35 -36.58 -5.83 -17.72
C SER A 35 -35.84 -6.80 -18.64
N ASN A 36 -35.30 -6.29 -19.74
CA ASN A 36 -34.42 -7.03 -20.64
C ASN A 36 -32.94 -6.89 -20.24
N SER A 37 -32.66 -6.28 -19.08
CA SER A 37 -31.30 -6.01 -18.61
C SER A 37 -31.16 -6.30 -17.12
N LEU A 38 -30.01 -6.84 -16.73
CA LEU A 38 -29.61 -7.10 -15.35
C LEU A 38 -28.43 -6.19 -15.02
N ALA A 39 -28.71 -4.99 -14.51
CA ALA A 39 -27.69 -3.96 -14.30
C ALA A 39 -27.07 -4.01 -12.90
N LEU A 40 -27.90 -4.29 -11.87
CA LEU A 40 -27.49 -4.49 -10.48
C LEU A 40 -26.38 -3.53 -9.98
N PRO A 41 -26.54 -2.20 -10.14
CA PRO A 41 -25.45 -1.24 -9.92
C PRO A 41 -24.91 -1.22 -8.48
N ARG A 42 -25.73 -1.63 -7.49
CA ARG A 42 -25.35 -1.64 -6.07
C ARG A 42 -24.86 -3.01 -5.58
N CYS A 43 -24.86 -4.02 -6.44
CA CYS A 43 -24.33 -5.36 -6.14
C CYS A 43 -22.83 -5.42 -6.45
N ASN A 44 -22.03 -4.78 -5.61
CA ASN A 44 -20.57 -4.77 -5.72
C ASN A 44 -19.93 -4.82 -4.32
N ALA A 45 -18.61 -4.91 -4.25
CA ALA A 45 -17.86 -4.99 -3.00
C ALA A 45 -17.67 -3.63 -2.29
N VAL A 46 -18.30 -2.55 -2.76
CA VAL A 46 -18.15 -1.21 -2.17
C VAL A 46 -19.06 -1.07 -0.96
N TYR A 47 -18.46 -0.82 0.20
CA TYR A 47 -19.15 -0.49 1.46
C TYR A 47 -18.52 0.75 2.09
N GLY A 48 -19.16 1.30 3.14
CA GLY A 48 -18.62 2.46 3.87
C GLY A 48 -18.39 3.71 3.01
N GLU A 49 -19.11 3.83 1.89
CA GLU A 49 -18.93 4.89 0.89
C GLU A 49 -17.48 5.00 0.35
N TYR A 50 -16.75 3.87 0.33
CA TYR A 50 -15.41 3.80 -0.24
C TYR A 50 -15.39 4.30 -1.69
N GLY A 51 -14.53 5.28 -1.96
CA GLY A 51 -14.41 5.92 -3.27
C GLY A 51 -15.52 6.94 -3.60
N ARG A 52 -16.51 7.15 -2.72
CA ARG A 52 -17.54 8.20 -2.88
C ARG A 52 -17.23 9.46 -2.08
N HIS A 53 -16.59 9.31 -0.93
CA HIS A 53 -16.14 10.43 -0.09
C HIS A 53 -14.64 10.41 0.13
N GLY A 54 -14.04 11.61 0.19
CA GLY A 54 -12.60 11.78 0.36
C GLY A 54 -11.79 11.29 -0.84
N ASN A 55 -10.50 11.07 -0.61
CA ASN A 55 -9.52 10.66 -1.62
C ASN A 55 -8.88 9.28 -1.32
N VAL A 56 -9.34 8.54 -0.30
CA VAL A 56 -8.69 7.29 0.13
C VAL A 56 -8.54 6.27 -1.01
N ALA A 57 -9.57 6.08 -1.84
CA ALA A 57 -9.52 5.12 -2.95
C ALA A 57 -8.52 5.53 -4.04
N THR A 58 -8.44 6.83 -4.35
CA THR A 58 -7.50 7.36 -5.35
C THR A 58 -6.07 7.40 -4.84
N GLU A 59 -5.87 7.76 -3.56
CA GLU A 59 -4.54 7.76 -2.94
C GLU A 59 -4.00 6.34 -2.81
N LEU A 60 -4.84 5.35 -2.49
CA LEU A 60 -4.39 3.96 -2.39
C LEU A 60 -3.95 3.40 -3.76
N GLN A 61 -4.64 3.78 -4.84
CA GLN A 61 -4.20 3.47 -6.21
C GLN A 61 -2.89 4.18 -6.57
N ALA A 62 -2.75 5.47 -6.25
CA ALA A 62 -1.50 6.20 -6.43
C ALA A 62 -0.35 5.59 -5.61
N TYR A 63 -0.63 5.07 -4.42
CA TYR A 63 0.33 4.43 -3.54
C TYR A 63 0.86 3.10 -4.12
N ALA A 64 0.00 2.32 -4.78
CA ALA A 64 0.43 1.14 -5.55
C ALA A 64 1.36 1.54 -6.70
N ASN A 65 0.99 2.56 -7.48
CA ASN A 65 1.83 3.06 -8.58
C ASN A 65 3.19 3.54 -8.08
N LEU A 66 3.23 4.23 -6.93
CA LEU A 66 4.48 4.65 -6.30
C LEU A 66 5.38 3.45 -5.96
N HIS A 67 4.82 2.39 -5.35
CA HIS A 67 5.60 1.17 -5.04
C HIS A 67 6.10 0.47 -6.30
N LEU A 68 5.28 0.45 -7.36
CA LEU A 68 5.64 -0.10 -8.64
C LEU A 68 6.85 0.64 -9.24
N GLU A 69 6.78 1.98 -9.30
CA GLU A 69 7.89 2.80 -9.79
C GLU A 69 9.17 2.57 -8.97
N ARG A 70 9.07 2.59 -7.64
CA ARG A 70 10.23 2.35 -6.76
C ARG A 70 10.81 0.94 -6.92
N SER A 71 9.98 -0.08 -7.17
CA SER A 71 10.46 -1.44 -7.41
C SER A 71 11.43 -1.49 -8.61
N TYR A 72 11.14 -0.75 -9.68
CA TYR A 72 12.01 -0.66 -10.85
C TYR A 72 13.24 0.20 -10.62
N GLU A 73 13.14 1.31 -9.89
CA GLU A 73 14.31 2.12 -9.54
C GLU A 73 15.32 1.35 -8.68
N TYR A 74 14.84 0.59 -7.69
CA TYR A 74 15.68 -0.28 -6.89
C TYR A 74 16.26 -1.43 -7.72
N LEU A 75 15.51 -1.97 -8.67
CA LEU A 75 16.02 -3.00 -9.59
C LEU A 75 17.18 -2.48 -10.44
N LEU A 76 17.04 -1.26 -10.98
CA LEU A 76 18.09 -0.60 -11.75
C LEU A 76 19.32 -0.33 -10.87
N SER A 77 19.11 0.08 -9.61
CA SER A 77 20.20 0.25 -8.64
C SER A 77 20.92 -1.07 -8.37
N ALA A 78 20.18 -2.17 -8.19
CA ALA A 78 20.75 -3.49 -8.00
C ALA A 78 21.60 -3.93 -9.22
N ALA A 79 21.12 -3.66 -10.43
CA ALA A 79 21.86 -3.93 -11.67
C ALA A 79 23.13 -3.07 -11.78
N TYR A 80 23.03 -1.79 -11.40
CA TYR A 80 24.19 -0.88 -11.39
C TYR A 80 25.29 -1.36 -10.45
N PHE A 81 24.97 -1.80 -9.24
CA PHE A 81 25.98 -2.29 -8.29
C PHE A 81 26.54 -3.68 -8.64
N ASN A 82 25.88 -4.44 -9.52
CA ASN A 82 26.33 -5.74 -9.98
C ASN A 82 27.10 -5.72 -11.32
N ASN A 83 27.57 -4.54 -11.75
CA ASN A 83 28.39 -4.46 -12.95
C ASN A 83 29.87 -4.73 -12.64
N TYR A 84 30.68 -5.02 -13.66
CA TYR A 84 32.09 -5.40 -13.50
C TYR A 84 32.99 -4.27 -12.97
N GLN A 85 32.58 -3.01 -13.07
CA GLN A 85 33.34 -1.86 -12.57
C GLN A 85 33.01 -1.55 -11.11
N THR A 86 31.72 -1.58 -10.75
CA THR A 86 31.26 -1.29 -9.39
C THR A 86 31.49 -2.49 -8.48
N ASN A 87 31.05 -3.68 -8.91
CA ASN A 87 31.22 -4.97 -8.26
C ASN A 87 30.97 -4.93 -6.74
N ARG A 88 29.80 -4.39 -6.33
CA ARG A 88 29.35 -4.27 -4.93
C ARG A 88 28.16 -5.20 -4.71
N LEU A 89 28.44 -6.46 -4.47
CA LEU A 89 27.42 -7.51 -4.37
C LEU A 89 26.50 -7.30 -3.17
N GLY A 90 27.01 -6.75 -2.07
CA GLY A 90 26.22 -6.41 -0.88
C GLY A 90 25.21 -5.30 -1.15
N PHE A 91 25.65 -4.23 -1.82
CA PHE A 91 24.72 -3.18 -2.27
C PHE A 91 23.72 -3.69 -3.31
N SER A 92 24.16 -4.52 -4.26
CA SER A 92 23.26 -5.12 -5.24
C SER A 92 22.17 -5.96 -4.56
N LYS A 93 22.56 -6.80 -3.59
CA LYS A 93 21.64 -7.63 -2.79
C LYS A 93 20.65 -6.77 -2.00
N LEU A 94 21.11 -5.70 -1.33
CA LEU A 94 20.26 -4.76 -0.61
C LEU A 94 19.19 -4.15 -1.52
N PHE A 95 19.59 -3.58 -2.65
CA PHE A 95 18.63 -2.96 -3.59
C PHE A 95 17.72 -3.99 -4.26
N LYS A 96 18.22 -5.21 -4.51
CA LYS A 96 17.37 -6.29 -5.04
C LYS A 96 16.26 -6.66 -4.06
N LYS A 97 16.59 -6.80 -2.78
CA LYS A 97 15.60 -7.05 -1.72
C LYS A 97 14.57 -5.92 -1.62
N LEU A 98 15.00 -4.67 -1.64
CA LEU A 98 14.08 -3.52 -1.63
C LEU A 98 13.16 -3.49 -2.85
N SER A 99 13.68 -3.87 -4.03
CA SER A 99 12.91 -4.00 -5.26
C SER A 99 11.82 -5.08 -5.13
N ASP A 100 12.18 -6.27 -4.65
CA ASP A 100 11.26 -7.39 -4.47
C ASP A 100 10.18 -7.06 -3.44
N GLU A 101 10.56 -6.47 -2.30
CA GLU A 101 9.61 -6.04 -1.27
C GLU A 101 8.63 -4.96 -1.78
N ALA A 102 9.09 -4.00 -2.59
CA ALA A 102 8.23 -2.97 -3.18
C ALA A 102 7.28 -3.56 -4.24
N TRP A 103 7.76 -4.54 -5.00
CA TRP A 103 6.93 -5.28 -5.95
C TRP A 103 5.82 -6.07 -5.24
N GLU A 104 6.16 -6.83 -4.20
CA GLU A 104 5.17 -7.58 -3.40
C GLU A 104 4.16 -6.63 -2.73
N LYS A 105 4.61 -5.49 -2.19
CA LYS A 105 3.70 -4.47 -1.63
C LYS A 105 2.78 -3.86 -2.69
N THR A 106 3.23 -3.69 -3.93
CA THR A 106 2.37 -3.26 -5.04
C THR A 106 1.21 -4.25 -5.25
N ILE A 107 1.53 -5.55 -5.31
CA ILE A 107 0.52 -6.61 -5.47
C ILE A 107 -0.46 -6.61 -4.30
N ASP A 108 0.06 -6.47 -3.08
CA ASP A 108 -0.76 -6.43 -1.86
C ASP A 108 -1.71 -5.24 -1.83
N ILE A 109 -1.24 -4.03 -2.16
CA ILE A 109 -2.10 -2.84 -2.25
C ILE A 109 -3.19 -3.02 -3.31
N ILE A 110 -2.86 -3.59 -4.48
CA ILE A 110 -3.84 -3.86 -5.54
C ILE A 110 -4.91 -4.86 -5.05
N LYS A 111 -4.49 -5.90 -4.33
CA LYS A 111 -5.43 -6.83 -3.68
C LYS A 111 -6.29 -6.11 -2.64
N HIS A 112 -5.70 -5.22 -1.84
CA HIS A 112 -6.42 -4.47 -0.81
C HIS A 112 -7.48 -3.51 -1.40
N VAL A 113 -7.16 -2.83 -2.49
CA VAL A 113 -8.11 -2.01 -3.26
C VAL A 113 -9.29 -2.85 -3.76
N ALA A 114 -9.06 -4.14 -4.06
CA ALA A 114 -10.09 -5.07 -4.50
C ALA A 114 -10.84 -5.76 -3.33
N GLN A 115 -10.18 -5.99 -2.18
CA GLN A 115 -10.68 -6.74 -1.02
C GLN A 115 -9.95 -6.32 0.27
N TYR A 116 -10.70 -6.04 1.35
CA TYR A 116 -10.15 -5.59 2.64
C TYR A 116 -9.32 -6.67 3.35
N LEU A 117 -8.02 -6.44 3.51
CA LEU A 117 -7.11 -7.18 4.40
C LEU A 117 -6.35 -6.18 5.27
N GLU A 118 -6.77 -6.00 6.52
CA GLU A 118 -6.11 -5.07 7.45
C GLU A 118 -4.88 -5.71 8.11
N GLU A 119 -3.91 -4.84 8.43
CA GLU A 119 -2.57 -5.06 9.05
C GLU A 119 -1.42 -5.48 8.14
N GLU A 120 -0.74 -4.53 7.44
CA GLU A 120 0.74 -4.60 7.25
C GLU A 120 1.39 -3.39 6.50
N PHE A 121 1.64 -2.23 7.14
CA PHE A 121 2.41 -1.16 6.43
C PHE A 121 3.36 -0.31 7.29
N ILE A 122 2.94 0.17 8.47
CA ILE A 122 3.65 1.26 9.15
C ILE A 122 4.92 0.78 9.88
N GLU A 123 4.88 -0.39 10.52
CA GLU A 123 5.98 -0.85 11.39
C GLU A 123 7.26 -1.15 10.60
N ASP A 124 7.13 -1.85 9.46
CA ASP A 124 8.27 -2.21 8.62
C ASP A 124 8.96 -1.00 7.99
N GLN A 125 8.18 0.03 7.63
CA GLN A 125 8.74 1.25 7.06
C GLN A 125 9.63 1.98 8.06
N ALA A 126 9.20 2.10 9.31
CA ALA A 126 10.00 2.74 10.36
C ALA A 126 11.34 2.00 10.57
N LYS A 127 11.30 0.66 10.58
CA LYS A 127 12.50 -0.18 10.70
C LYS A 127 13.45 0.00 9.52
N LYS A 128 12.96 -0.10 8.28
CA LYS A 128 13.78 0.08 7.06
C LYS A 128 14.41 1.48 6.99
N ILE A 129 13.65 2.53 7.30
CA ILE A 129 14.17 3.91 7.35
C ILE A 129 15.30 4.01 8.37
N ARG A 130 15.13 3.41 9.55
CA ARG A 130 16.13 3.43 10.62
C ARG A 130 17.41 2.67 10.23
N GLU A 131 17.28 1.53 9.54
CA GLU A 131 18.40 0.74 9.04
C GLU A 131 19.20 1.52 7.98
N LEU A 132 18.53 2.07 6.96
CA LEU A 132 19.16 2.88 5.91
C LEU A 132 19.81 4.16 6.48
N ALA A 133 19.19 4.80 7.46
CA ALA A 133 19.78 5.93 8.17
C ALA A 133 21.05 5.53 8.95
N GLY A 134 21.08 4.31 9.50
CA GLY A 134 22.27 3.73 10.10
C GLY A 134 23.40 3.57 9.07
N HIS A 135 23.11 2.95 7.94
CA HIS A 135 24.07 2.76 6.85
C HIS A 135 24.67 4.07 6.35
N THR A 136 23.85 5.10 6.12
CA THR A 136 24.35 6.42 5.70
C THR A 136 25.20 7.11 6.76
N THR A 137 24.90 6.91 8.04
CA THR A 137 25.71 7.41 9.16
C THR A 137 27.08 6.76 9.18
N ASP A 138 27.17 5.45 8.94
CA ASP A 138 28.44 4.73 8.91
C ASP A 138 29.27 5.14 7.68
N LEU A 139 28.65 5.24 6.50
CA LEU A 139 29.31 5.76 5.30
C LEU A 139 29.85 7.19 5.50
N LYS A 140 29.09 8.07 6.16
CA LYS A 140 29.54 9.43 6.51
C LYS A 140 30.78 9.39 7.39
N LYS A 141 30.84 8.49 8.37
CA LYS A 141 32.02 8.34 9.23
C LYS A 141 33.23 7.87 8.43
N PHE A 142 33.05 6.95 7.48
CA PHE A 142 34.16 6.48 6.63
C PHE A 142 34.75 7.60 5.75
N ILE A 143 33.92 8.54 5.29
CA ILE A 143 34.36 9.68 4.47
C ILE A 143 35.07 10.74 5.33
N THR A 144 34.59 10.99 6.55
CA THR A 144 35.04 12.12 7.37
C THR A 144 36.19 11.76 8.33
N SER A 145 36.26 10.51 8.78
CA SER A 145 37.33 10.04 9.67
C SER A 145 38.64 9.90 8.91
N ASN A 146 39.78 10.19 9.55
CA ASN A 146 41.11 10.11 8.96
C ASN A 146 41.22 10.78 7.56
N HIS A 147 40.45 11.84 7.32
CA HIS A 147 40.37 12.53 6.02
C HIS A 147 40.01 11.60 4.84
N GLY A 148 39.25 10.52 5.09
CA GLY A 148 38.79 9.58 4.07
C GLY A 148 39.86 8.65 3.52
N GLN A 149 41.04 8.57 4.16
CA GLN A 149 42.13 7.68 3.73
C GLN A 149 41.72 6.20 3.73
N ASP A 150 40.84 5.81 4.67
CA ASP A 150 40.36 4.43 4.82
C ASP A 150 39.11 4.14 3.99
N LEU A 151 38.63 5.07 3.16
CA LEU A 151 37.33 4.95 2.49
C LEU A 151 37.24 3.72 1.57
N SER A 152 38.28 3.42 0.81
CA SER A 152 38.27 2.32 -0.16
C SER A 152 38.11 0.95 0.52
N ILE A 153 38.87 0.73 1.61
CA ILE A 153 38.81 -0.51 2.40
C ILE A 153 37.54 -0.57 3.24
N ALA A 154 37.10 0.56 3.82
CA ALA A 154 35.86 0.62 4.58
C ALA A 154 34.64 0.29 3.71
N LEU A 155 34.59 0.80 2.47
CA LEU A 155 33.54 0.47 1.52
C LEU A 155 33.54 -1.01 1.13
N TYR A 156 34.72 -1.62 0.98
CA TYR A 156 34.83 -3.06 0.73
C TYR A 156 34.31 -3.89 1.90
N LEU A 157 34.76 -3.59 3.13
CA LEU A 157 34.30 -4.29 4.33
C LEU A 157 32.80 -4.07 4.58
N PHE A 158 32.29 -2.88 4.28
CA PHE A 158 30.87 -2.58 4.41
C PHE A 158 30.03 -3.35 3.39
N ASP A 159 30.51 -3.52 2.15
CA ASP A 159 29.83 -4.38 1.16
C ASP A 159 29.80 -5.85 1.63
N GLU A 160 30.92 -6.38 2.13
CA GLU A 160 30.98 -7.72 2.71
C GLU A 160 30.05 -7.91 3.91
N TYR A 161 29.87 -6.85 4.72
CA TYR A 161 28.88 -6.82 5.78
C TYR A 161 27.46 -6.88 5.20
N LEU A 162 27.13 -6.04 4.23
CA LEU A 162 25.81 -6.03 3.58
C LEU A 162 25.47 -7.38 2.94
N GLN A 163 26.42 -8.08 2.33
CA GLN A 163 26.18 -9.42 1.77
C GLN A 163 25.65 -10.41 2.82
N LYS A 164 26.05 -10.26 4.09
CA LYS A 164 25.66 -11.13 5.21
C LYS A 164 24.34 -10.73 5.85
N VAL A 165 24.04 -9.43 5.90
CA VAL A 165 22.87 -8.92 6.65
C VAL A 165 21.69 -8.51 5.79
N ALA A 166 21.90 -8.17 4.52
CA ALA A 166 20.85 -7.75 3.60
C ALA A 166 19.99 -8.95 3.16
#